data_AF-A0A9W6VA70-F1
#
_entry.id   AF-A0A9W6VA70-F1
#
_cell.length_a   1.000
_cell.length_b   1.000
_cell.length_c   1.000
_cell.angle_alpha   90.00
_cell.angle_beta   90.00
_cell.angle_gamma   90.00
#
_symmetry.space_group_name_H-M   'P 1'
#
loop_
_entity.id
_entity.type
_entity.pdbx_description
1 polymer ?
#
loop_
_entity_poly.entity_id
_entity_poly.type
_entity_poly.pdbx_seq_one_letter_code
_entity_poly.pdbx_strand_id
1 'polypeptide(L)' 'MSTRLVPTGPAAKEVGVVPTTLARWWREGLVKPAAVTAGGHARWDVDQLKRDLRALQQRGD' A
#
# COMPACT_ATOMS: atom_id res chain seq x y z
N MET A 1 14.72 0.19 -13.65
CA MET A 1 14.07 1.10 -12.68
C MET A 1 14.18 0.46 -11.32
N SER A 2 14.95 1.03 -10.40
CA SER A 2 15.07 0.50 -9.03
C SER A 2 13.84 0.91 -8.23
N THR A 3 12.91 -0.02 -8.01
CA THR A 3 11.71 0.24 -7.22
C THR A 3 12.09 0.47 -5.76
N ARG A 4 11.90 1.70 -5.26
CA ARG A 4 12.17 2.03 -3.86
C ARG A 4 11.03 1.53 -3.00
N LEU A 5 11.31 0.51 -2.18
CA LEU A 5 10.36 0.03 -1.19
C LEU A 5 10.35 0.90 0.06
N VAL A 6 9.16 1.34 0.48
CA VAL A 6 8.99 2.20 1.66
C VAL A 6 8.11 1.53 2.73
N PRO A 7 8.29 1.85 4.02
CA PRO A 7 7.39 1.37 5.07
C PRO A 7 5.97 1.95 4.92
N THR A 8 5.00 1.38 5.65
CA THR A 8 3.58 1.78 5.62
C THR A 8 3.34 3.26 5.89
N GLY A 9 4.07 3.87 6.83
CA GLY A 9 3.92 5.30 7.15
C GLY A 9 4.18 6.20 5.94
N PRO A 10 5.40 6.16 5.36
CA PRO A 10 5.70 6.88 4.12
C PRO A 10 4.77 6.52 2.96
N ALA A 11 4.44 5.23 2.77
CA ALA A 11 3.53 4.80 1.71
C ALA A 11 2.14 5.45 1.83
N ALA A 12 1.59 5.50 3.04
CA ALA A 12 0.30 6.12 3.32
C ALA A 12 0.31 7.62 3.02
N LYS A 13 1.41 8.31 3.38
CA LYS A 13 1.62 9.73 3.08
C LYS A 13 1.61 9.98 1.56
N GLU A 14 2.27 9.13 0.78
CA GLU A 14 2.35 9.25 -0.69
C GLU A 14 0.99 9.09 -1.39
N VAL A 15 0.03 8.42 -0.77
CA VAL A 15 -1.33 8.23 -1.30
C VAL A 15 -2.40 9.05 -0.55
N GLY A 16 -1.97 9.96 0.32
CA GLY A 16 -2.87 10.91 0.99
C GLY A 16 -3.78 10.31 2.07
N VAL A 17 -3.38 9.21 2.72
CA VAL A 17 -4.17 8.59 3.80
C VAL A 17 -3.37 8.45 5.09
N VAL A 18 -4.08 8.27 6.20
CA VAL A 18 -3.44 7.94 7.47
C VAL A 18 -2.90 6.50 7.45
N PRO A 19 -1.77 6.20 8.13
CA PRO A 19 -1.18 4.86 8.10
C PRO A 19 -2.11 3.72 8.56
N THR A 20 -3.02 4.01 9.49
CA THR A 20 -4.03 3.05 9.96
C THR A 20 -5.02 2.65 8.86
N THR A 21 -5.37 3.56 7.96
CA THR A 21 -6.21 3.26 6.79
C THR A 21 -5.50 2.31 5.83
N LEU A 22 -4.23 2.57 5.50
CA LEU A 22 -3.45 1.68 4.64
C LEU A 22 -3.27 0.29 5.28
N ALA A 23 -3.01 0.25 6.59
CA ALA A 23 -2.90 -1.01 7.32
C ALA A 23 -4.23 -1.80 7.33
N ARG A 24 -5.37 -1.12 7.45
CA ARG A 24 -6.70 -1.75 7.34
C ARG A 24 -6.92 -2.36 5.96
N TRP A 25 -6.66 -1.60 4.90
CA TRP A 25 -6.81 -2.10 3.53
C TRP A 25 -5.94 -3.32 3.23
N TRP A 26 -4.71 -3.33 3.77
CA TRP A 26 -3.84 -4.51 3.67
C TRP A 26 -4.44 -5.72 4.40
N ARG A 27 -4.92 -5.54 5.64
CA ARG A 27 -5.55 -6.61 6.43
C ARG A 27 -6.81 -7.17 5.77
N GLU A 28 -7.55 -6.31 5.07
CA GLU A 28 -8.75 -6.67 4.29
C GLU A 28 -8.42 -7.25 2.91
N GLY A 29 -7.14 -7.31 2.52
CA GLY A 29 -6.69 -7.85 1.24
C GLY A 29 -6.99 -6.96 0.03
N LEU A 30 -7.36 -5.70 0.25
CA LEU A 30 -7.71 -4.74 -0.81
C LEU A 30 -6.47 -4.24 -1.57
N VAL A 31 -5.32 -4.18 -0.89
CA VAL A 31 -4.02 -3.80 -1.47
C VAL A 31 -2.96 -4.79 -1.02
N LYS A 32 -1.89 -4.94 -1.81
CA LYS A 32 -0.80 -5.88 -1.50
C LYS A 32 0.54 -5.15 -1.36
N PRO A 33 1.30 -5.39 -0.28
CA PRO A 33 2.67 -4.91 -0.21
C PRO A 33 3.55 -5.69 -1.18
N ALA A 34 4.65 -5.07 -1.61
CA ALA A 34 5.63 -5.73 -2.47
C ALA A 34 6.48 -6.75 -1.70
N ALA A 35 6.68 -6.53 -0.40
CA ALA A 35 7.34 -7.47 0.49
C ALA A 35 6.84 -7.31 1.93
N VAL A 36 7.05 -8.34 2.75
CA VAL A 36 6.82 -8.30 4.21
C VAL A 36 8.12 -8.72 4.87
N THR A 37 8.58 -7.95 5.86
CA THR A 37 9.78 -8.31 6.62
C THR A 37 9.51 -9.52 7.52
N ALA A 38 10.55 -10.20 8.01
CA ALA A 38 10.40 -11.30 8.97
C ALA A 38 9.63 -10.91 10.25
N GLY A 39 9.65 -9.63 10.63
CA GLY A 39 8.88 -9.08 11.75
C GLY A 39 7.43 -8.67 11.40
N GLY A 40 6.95 -8.97 10.20
CA GLY A 40 5.57 -8.67 9.79
C GLY A 40 5.34 -7.23 9.30
N HIS A 41 6.38 -6.44 9.04
CA HIS A 41 6.21 -5.07 8.54
C HIS A 41 6.12 -5.05 7.01
N ALA A 42 5.07 -4.43 6.48
CA ALA A 42 4.87 -4.25 5.05
C ALA A 42 5.89 -3.28 4.43
N ARG A 43 6.32 -3.61 3.21
CA ARG A 43 7.16 -2.80 2.33
C ARG A 43 6.42 -2.57 1.02
N TRP A 44 6.24 -1.31 0.69
CA TRP A 44 5.36 -0.87 -0.38
C TRP A 44 6.16 -0.35 -1.56
N ASP A 45 5.80 -0.82 -2.74
CA ASP A 45 6.03 -0.08 -3.98
C ASP A 45 4.89 0.94 -4.10
N VAL A 46 5.23 2.23 -4.11
CA VAL A 46 4.26 3.32 -4.15
C VAL A 46 3.50 3.35 -5.48
N ASP A 47 4.16 3.00 -6.59
CA ASP A 47 3.51 3.00 -7.90
C ASP A 47 2.53 1.82 -8.01
N GLN A 48 2.90 0.66 -7.47
CA GLN A 48 1.95 -0.46 -7.35
C GLN A 48 0.77 -0.10 -6.47
N LEU A 49 1.01 0.51 -5.30
CA LEU A 49 -0.06 0.91 -4.39
C LEU A 49 -1.04 1.88 -5.07
N LYS A 50 -0.54 2.88 -5.82
CA LYS A 50 -1.39 3.80 -6.60
C LYS A 50 -2.23 3.07 -7.66
N ARG A 51 -1.69 2.02 -8.30
CA ARG A 51 -2.46 1.19 -9.26
C ARG A 51 -3.55 0.39 -8.56
N ASP A 52 -3.25 -0.25 -7.44
CA ASP A 52 -4.24 -1.01 -6.66
C ASP A 52 -5.42 -0.11 -6.24
N LEU A 53 -5.12 1.10 -5.75
CA LEU A 53 -6.15 2.05 -5.32
C LEU A 53 -7.05 2.51 -6.47
N ARG A 54 -6.49 2.76 -7.66
CA ARG A 54 -7.29 3.09 -8.85
C ARG A 54 -8.21 1.94 -9.25
N ALA A 55 -7.73 0.70 -9.18
CA ALA A 55 -8.54 -0.47 -9.47
C ALA A 55 -9.66 -0.68 -8.44
N LEU A 56 -9.46 -0.29 -7.17
CA LEU A 56 -10.51 -0.31 -6.15
C LEU A 56 -11.58 0.74 -6.41
N GLN A 57 -11.20 1.96 -6.80
CA GLN A 57 -12.15 3.03 -7.14
C GLN A 57 -13.06 2.60 -8.29
N GLN A 58 -12.50 2.01 -9.35
CA GLN A 58 -13.26 1.53 -10.51
C GLN A 58 -14.22 0.36 -10.24
N ARG A 59 -14.10 -0.32 -9.09
CA ARG A 59 -15.02 -1.41 -8.68
C ARG A 59 -16.19 -0.91 -7.83
N GLY A 60 -16.06 0.29 -7.27
CA GLY A 60 -17.07 0.91 -6.42
C GLY A 60 -18.03 1.84 -7.17
N ASP A 61 -17.72 2.15 -8.43
CA ASP A 61 -18.59 2.80 -9.42
C ASP A 61 -19.33 1.75 -10.27
#